data_AF-A0A7C5S9A5-F1
#
_entry.id   AF-A0A7C5S9A5-F1
#
_cell.length_a   1.000
_cell.length_b   1.000
_cell.length_c   1.000
_cell.angle_alpha   90.00
_cell.angle_beta   90.00
_cell.angle_gamma   90.00
#
_symmetry.space_group_name_H-M   'P 1'
#
loop_
_entity.id
_entity.type
_entity.pdbx_description
1 polymer ?
#
loop_
_entity_poly.entity_id
_entity_poly.type
_entity_poly.pdbx_seq_one_letter_code
_entity_poly.pdbx_strand_id
1 'polypeptide(L)'
;MRRAFIIIMVLTAALCIYADTTAASTAEDRNGYIRYDPAGRRDPFLSILVLTKQRIEKKKRHSKNPLENVDITEVKLLGVVKKGNKYFASVLLPDGKAFTITKGTPIGLYNGKVIDIRLDRLVVREYVMDYRGRIKPKDIILKLRKEEE
;
A
#
# COMPACT_ATOMS: atom_id res chain seq x y z
N MET A 1 -60.42 20.46 16.94
CA MET A 1 -59.45 21.55 17.18
C MET A 1 -58.02 21.03 17.05
N ARG A 2 -57.77 20.32 15.95
CA ARG A 2 -56.54 19.63 15.58
C ARG A 2 -56.35 19.97 14.12
N ARG A 3 -55.56 20.99 13.78
CA ARG A 3 -55.16 21.34 12.38
C ARG A 3 -54.32 22.62 12.26
N ALA A 4 -54.11 23.40 13.34
CA ALA A 4 -53.31 24.64 13.28
C ALA A 4 -51.81 24.48 13.62
N PHE A 5 -51.41 23.39 14.29
CA PHE A 5 -50.02 23.23 14.77
C PHE A 5 -49.06 22.52 13.81
N ILE A 6 -49.57 21.83 12.78
CA ILE A 6 -48.73 21.06 11.83
C ILE A 6 -48.23 21.96 10.68
N ILE A 7 -48.88 23.09 10.41
CA ILE A 7 -48.51 23.96 9.27
C ILE A 7 -47.31 24.88 9.62
N ILE A 8 -47.08 25.18 10.90
CA ILE A 8 -45.97 26.06 11.33
C ILE A 8 -44.62 25.32 11.41
N MET A 9 -44.60 23.98 11.53
CA MET A 9 -43.36 23.20 11.66
C MET A 9 -42.75 22.75 10.32
N VAL A 10 -43.51 22.78 9.22
CA VAL A 10 -43.00 22.40 7.89
C VAL A 10 -42.36 23.59 7.17
N LEU A 11 -42.75 24.82 7.52
CA LEU A 11 -42.21 26.04 6.87
C LEU A 11 -40.80 26.40 7.36
N THR A 12 -40.41 26.01 8.58
CA THR A 12 -39.05 26.23 9.11
C THR A 12 -38.03 25.19 8.65
N ALA A 13 -38.47 23.97 8.34
CA ALA A 13 -37.60 22.92 7.80
C ALA A 13 -37.24 23.14 6.31
N ALA A 14 -38.09 23.85 5.56
CA ALA A 14 -37.82 24.17 4.15
C ALA A 14 -36.85 25.36 3.97
N LEU A 15 -36.71 26.24 4.97
CA LEU A 15 -35.80 27.40 4.88
C LEU A 15 -34.35 27.06 5.23
N CYS A 16 -34.11 25.97 5.97
CA CYS A 16 -32.75 25.54 6.34
C CYS A 16 -31.98 24.81 5.23
N ILE A 17 -32.64 24.37 4.16
CA ILE A 17 -31.98 23.68 3.03
C ILE A 17 -31.31 24.68 2.06
N TYR A 18 -31.58 25.99 2.20
CA TYR A 18 -31.00 27.03 1.34
C TYR A 18 -29.77 27.75 1.92
N ALA A 19 -29.22 27.30 3.05
CA ALA A 19 -28.07 27.95 3.69
C ALA A 19 -26.70 27.36 3.29
N ASP A 20 -26.66 26.33 2.44
CA ASP A 20 -25.41 25.74 1.93
C ASP A 20 -25.16 26.17 0.48
N THR A 21 -24.80 27.44 0.32
CA THR A 21 -23.97 27.91 -0.79
C THR A 21 -23.18 29.09 -0.24
N THR A 22 -22.15 28.75 0.54
CA THR A 22 -21.09 29.70 0.84
C THR A 22 -20.37 29.96 -0.48
N ALA A 23 -20.61 31.17 -0.98
CA ALA A 23 -19.98 31.81 -2.11
C ALA A 23 -18.53 31.36 -2.34
N ALA A 24 -18.30 30.70 -3.47
CA ALA A 24 -17.00 30.72 -4.12
C ALA A 24 -16.69 32.19 -4.45
N SER A 25 -15.79 32.79 -3.68
CA SER A 25 -15.27 34.13 -3.94
C SER A 25 -14.32 34.07 -5.15
N THR A 26 -14.88 34.19 -6.35
CA THR A 26 -14.10 34.73 -7.47
C THR A 26 -13.89 36.22 -7.19
N ALA A 27 -12.79 36.53 -6.52
CA ALA A 27 -12.27 37.89 -6.46
C ALA A 27 -11.67 38.24 -7.83
N GLU A 28 -12.52 38.66 -8.77
CA GLU A 28 -12.07 39.46 -9.92
C GLU A 28 -11.75 40.86 -9.40
N ASP A 29 -10.45 41.12 -9.22
CA ASP A 29 -9.92 42.47 -8.97
C ASP A 29 -10.19 43.31 -10.24
N ARG A 30 -10.82 44.48 -10.07
CA ARG A 30 -11.25 45.38 -11.16
C ARG A 30 -10.08 46.14 -11.79
N ASN A 31 -8.87 45.79 -11.39
CA ASN A 31 -7.61 46.29 -11.89
C ASN A 31 -6.87 45.04 -12.36
N GLY A 32 -6.51 44.94 -13.64
CA GLY A 32 -6.10 43.71 -14.34
C GLY A 32 -4.83 42.99 -13.85
N TYR A 33 -4.68 42.80 -12.55
CA TYR A 33 -3.59 42.14 -11.87
C TYR A 33 -4.01 40.70 -11.54
N ILE A 34 -3.29 39.75 -12.15
CA ILE A 34 -3.47 38.33 -11.88
C ILE A 34 -2.91 38.04 -10.49
N ARG A 35 -3.78 37.77 -9.51
CA ARG A 35 -3.39 37.31 -8.17
C ARG A 35 -3.03 35.83 -8.23
N TYR A 36 -1.76 35.51 -7.99
CA TYR A 36 -1.30 34.12 -7.94
C TYR A 36 -1.85 33.42 -6.70
N ASP A 37 -2.67 32.37 -6.90
CA ASP A 37 -3.13 31.48 -5.83
C ASP A 37 -2.23 30.22 -5.76
N PRO A 38 -1.40 30.07 -4.73
CA PRO A 38 -0.58 28.89 -4.53
C PRO A 38 -1.37 27.68 -3.99
N ALA A 39 -2.62 27.84 -3.57
CA ALA A 39 -3.38 26.77 -2.93
C ALA A 39 -3.52 25.54 -3.84
N GLY A 40 -3.19 24.36 -3.32
CA GLY A 40 -3.29 23.08 -4.02
C GLY A 40 -2.22 22.81 -5.09
N ARG A 41 -1.31 23.75 -5.35
CA ARG A 41 -0.20 23.55 -6.31
C ARG A 41 1.02 22.95 -5.62
N ARG A 42 1.78 22.16 -6.37
CA ARG A 42 3.07 21.62 -5.90
C ARG A 42 4.06 22.77 -5.76
N ASP A 43 4.76 22.81 -4.63
CA ASP A 43 5.77 23.83 -4.35
C ASP A 43 6.85 23.81 -5.45
N PRO A 44 7.06 24.94 -6.16
CA PRO A 44 7.99 25.03 -7.27
C PRO A 44 9.46 24.95 -6.82
N PHE A 45 9.74 25.09 -5.53
CA PHE A 45 11.10 25.04 -4.97
C PHE A 45 11.41 23.71 -4.28
N LEU A 46 10.42 22.82 -4.15
CA LEU A 46 10.63 21.47 -3.65
C LEU A 46 11.34 20.61 -4.69
N SER A 47 12.61 20.30 -4.43
CA SER A 47 13.43 19.49 -5.33
C SER A 47 12.80 18.11 -5.58
N ILE A 48 12.97 17.61 -6.81
CA ILE A 48 12.50 16.27 -7.20
C ILE A 48 13.12 15.19 -6.32
N LEU A 49 14.37 15.36 -5.90
CA LEU A 49 15.10 14.41 -5.05
C LEU A 49 14.45 14.25 -3.67
N VAL A 50 14.05 15.35 -3.03
CA VAL A 50 13.37 15.33 -1.71
C VAL A 50 12.06 14.57 -1.81
N LEU A 51 11.29 14.79 -2.88
CA LEU A 51 10.02 14.13 -3.10
C LEU A 51 10.16 12.63 -3.38
N THR A 52 11.20 12.23 -4.12
CA THR A 52 11.53 10.82 -4.34
C THR A 52 11.91 10.14 -3.02
N LYS A 53 12.73 10.79 -2.18
CA LYS A 53 13.07 10.27 -0.84
C LYS A 53 11.84 10.10 0.04
N GLN A 54 10.96 11.10 0.12
CA GLN A 54 9.72 11.02 0.89
C GLN A 54 8.78 9.89 0.42
N ARG A 55 8.70 9.64 -0.90
CA ARG A 55 7.94 8.51 -1.45
C ARG A 55 8.55 7.15 -1.07
N ILE A 56 9.87 7.02 -1.15
CA ILE A 56 10.60 5.81 -0.74
C ILE A 56 10.42 5.56 0.75
N GLU A 57 10.55 6.61 1.59
CA GLU A 57 10.34 6.51 3.03
C GLU A 57 8.90 6.13 3.38
N LYS A 58 7.89 6.70 2.72
CA LYS A 58 6.50 6.27 2.89
C LYS A 58 6.30 4.79 2.53
N LYS A 59 6.96 4.29 1.48
CA LYS A 59 6.95 2.87 1.12
C LYS A 59 7.64 2.00 2.18
N LYS A 60 8.79 2.43 2.72
CA LYS A 60 9.49 1.73 3.81
C LYS A 60 8.70 1.71 5.12
N ARG A 61 8.00 2.81 5.46
CA ARG A 61 7.14 2.88 6.66
C ARG A 61 5.97 1.87 6.65
N HIS A 62 5.60 1.35 5.48
CA HIS A 62 4.59 0.31 5.35
C HIS A 62 5.13 -1.11 5.66
N SER A 63 6.43 -1.35 5.56
CA SER A 63 7.07 -2.63 5.87
C SER A 63 7.42 -2.71 7.36
N LYS A 64 6.41 -2.89 8.21
CA LYS A 64 6.65 -3.32 9.61
C LYS A 64 7.04 -4.80 9.70
N ASN A 65 6.90 -5.54 8.59
CA ASN A 65 7.07 -6.97 8.54
C ASN A 65 8.54 -7.31 8.29
N PRO A 66 9.23 -8.04 9.19
CA PRO A 66 10.62 -8.46 9.00
C PRO A 66 10.85 -9.20 7.68
N LEU A 67 9.84 -9.94 7.20
CA LEU A 67 9.90 -10.72 5.95
C LEU A 67 10.03 -9.86 4.68
N GLU A 68 9.66 -8.59 4.73
CA GLU A 68 9.69 -7.67 3.59
C GLU A 68 10.99 -6.86 3.51
N ASN A 69 11.86 -6.98 4.51
CA ASN A 69 13.13 -6.24 4.59
C ASN A 69 14.35 -7.08 4.19
N VAL A 70 14.13 -8.31 3.70
CA VAL A 70 15.19 -9.25 3.30
C VAL A 70 15.09 -9.56 1.82
N ASP A 71 16.20 -9.90 1.17
CA ASP A 71 16.18 -10.43 -0.19
C ASP A 71 15.72 -11.91 -0.16
N ILE A 72 14.89 -12.32 -1.13
CA ILE A 72 14.40 -13.72 -1.21
C ILE A 72 15.53 -14.71 -1.41
N THR A 73 16.61 -14.29 -2.07
CA THR A 73 17.77 -15.15 -2.33
C THR A 73 18.52 -15.56 -1.06
N GLU A 74 18.43 -14.75 0.00
CA GLU A 74 19.06 -15.02 1.31
C GLU A 74 18.18 -15.86 2.23
N VAL A 75 16.87 -15.95 1.93
CA VAL A 75 15.91 -16.71 2.70
C VAL A 75 16.07 -18.21 2.42
N LYS A 76 16.14 -19.01 3.50
CA LYS A 76 16.24 -20.47 3.39
C LYS A 76 14.92 -21.12 3.78
N LEU A 77 14.45 -22.08 2.97
CA LEU A 77 13.30 -22.89 3.33
C LEU A 77 13.74 -23.99 4.30
N LEU A 78 13.24 -23.96 5.54
CA LEU A 78 13.55 -24.96 6.58
C LEU A 78 12.65 -26.18 6.49
N GLY A 79 11.38 -26.00 6.13
CA GLY A 79 10.43 -27.10 6.11
C GLY A 79 9.04 -26.67 5.69
N VAL A 80 8.22 -27.64 5.32
CA VAL A 80 6.81 -27.43 4.96
C VAL A 80 5.95 -28.39 5.75
N VAL A 81 4.95 -27.83 6.43
CA VAL A 81 3.97 -28.57 7.23
C VAL A 81 2.62 -28.51 6.52
N LYS A 82 1.98 -29.66 6.34
CA LYS A 82 0.61 -29.75 5.85
C LYS A 82 -0.33 -29.95 7.03
N LYS A 83 -1.31 -29.06 7.20
CA LYS A 83 -2.39 -29.19 8.19
C LYS A 83 -3.73 -29.15 7.46
N GLY A 84 -4.38 -30.31 7.34
CA GLY A 84 -5.58 -30.48 6.52
C GLY A 84 -5.31 -30.13 5.06
N ASN A 85 -6.06 -29.17 4.50
CA ASN A 85 -5.89 -28.69 3.13
C ASN A 85 -5.01 -27.43 3.00
N LYS A 86 -4.31 -27.04 4.07
CA LYS A 86 -3.43 -25.85 4.10
C LYS A 86 -1.97 -26.27 4.25
N TYR A 87 -1.11 -25.57 3.51
CA TYR A 87 0.35 -25.70 3.60
C TYR A 87 0.92 -24.49 4.34
N PHE A 88 1.86 -24.76 5.23
CA PHE A 88 2.63 -23.78 5.99
C PHE A 88 4.09 -24.01 5.70
N ALA A 89 4.82 -22.97 5.33
CA ALA A 89 6.27 -23.04 5.14
C ALA A 89 6.98 -22.35 6.29
N SER A 90 8.02 -22.98 6.83
CA SER A 90 8.93 -22.35 7.78
C SER A 90 10.16 -21.86 7.02
N VAL A 91 10.46 -20.56 7.11
CA VAL A 91 11.58 -19.92 6.42
C VAL A 91 12.54 -19.30 7.44
N LEU A 92 13.84 -19.46 7.20
CA LEU A 92 14.91 -18.86 7.98
C LEU A 92 15.40 -17.60 7.27
N LEU A 93 15.39 -16.49 7.99
CA LEU A 93 15.95 -15.22 7.52
C LEU A 93 17.48 -15.19 7.74
N PRO A 94 18.21 -14.31 7.02
CA PRO A 94 19.63 -14.08 7.27
C PRO A 94 19.91 -13.66 8.73
N ASP A 95 18.94 -13.04 9.39
CA ASP A 95 18.96 -12.69 10.82
C ASP A 95 18.97 -13.92 11.77
N GLY A 96 18.88 -15.14 11.24
CA GLY A 96 18.80 -16.38 12.02
C GLY A 96 17.42 -16.64 12.64
N LYS A 97 16.42 -15.79 12.37
CA LYS A 97 15.05 -15.95 12.87
C LYS A 97 14.20 -16.76 11.90
N ALA A 98 13.46 -17.73 12.42
CA ALA A 98 12.53 -18.53 11.64
C ALA A 98 11.10 -17.96 11.71
N PHE A 99 10.41 -17.94 10.57
CA PHE A 99 9.04 -17.45 10.45
C PHE A 99 8.18 -18.46 9.71
N THR A 100 6.92 -18.60 10.12
CA THR A 100 5.94 -19.43 9.41
C THR A 100 5.11 -18.57 8.46
N ILE A 101 5.06 -18.95 7.19
CA ILE A 101 4.35 -18.25 6.12
C ILE A 101 3.30 -19.14 5.46
N THR A 102 2.33 -18.50 4.83
CA THR A 102 1.25 -19.16 4.10
C THR A 102 1.15 -18.60 2.69
N LYS A 103 0.35 -19.25 1.84
CA LYS A 103 0.06 -18.73 0.50
C LYS A 103 -0.51 -17.30 0.60
N GLY A 104 0.08 -16.38 -0.15
CA GLY A 104 -0.31 -14.97 -0.17
C GLY A 104 0.44 -14.07 0.81
N THR A 105 1.28 -14.61 1.70
CA THR A 105 2.14 -13.80 2.58
C THR A 105 3.12 -12.95 1.75
N PRO A 106 3.25 -11.63 2.03
CA PRO A 106 4.27 -10.80 1.42
C PRO A 106 5.65 -11.14 2.00
N ILE A 107 6.64 -11.24 1.12
CA ILE A 107 8.03 -11.59 1.47
C ILE A 107 8.96 -10.96 0.44
N GLY A 108 10.16 -10.56 0.84
CA GLY A 108 11.13 -9.96 -0.07
C GLY A 108 11.02 -8.44 -0.20
N LEU A 109 12.15 -7.80 -0.49
CA LEU A 109 12.27 -6.36 -0.77
C LEU A 109 11.49 -5.91 -2.02
N TYR A 110 11.29 -6.81 -2.99
CA TYR A 110 10.71 -6.51 -4.30
C TYR A 110 9.20 -6.78 -4.37
N ASN A 111 8.49 -6.48 -3.28
CA ASN A 111 7.05 -6.77 -3.13
C ASN A 111 6.71 -8.22 -3.49
N GLY A 112 7.55 -9.16 -3.05
CA GLY A 112 7.34 -10.56 -3.35
C GLY A 112 6.11 -11.12 -2.64
N LYS A 113 5.46 -12.11 -3.26
CA LYS A 113 4.29 -12.78 -2.70
C LYS A 113 4.36 -14.27 -2.92
N VAL A 114 4.06 -15.04 -1.86
CA VAL A 114 4.00 -16.50 -1.95
C VAL A 114 2.82 -16.92 -2.84
N ILE A 115 3.11 -17.58 -3.96
CA ILE A 115 2.09 -18.06 -4.91
C ILE A 115 1.65 -19.47 -4.56
N ASP A 116 2.62 -20.33 -4.25
CA ASP A 116 2.40 -21.76 -4.03
C ASP A 116 3.38 -22.33 -3.01
N ILE A 117 2.91 -23.31 -2.26
CA ILE A 117 3.70 -24.04 -1.26
C ILE A 117 3.51 -25.52 -1.51
N ARG A 118 4.61 -26.22 -1.78
CA ARG A 118 4.64 -27.68 -1.99
C ARG A 118 5.53 -28.32 -0.94
N LEU A 119 5.49 -29.65 -0.84
CA LEU A 119 6.27 -30.42 0.12
C LEU A 119 7.79 -30.22 -0.01
N ASP A 120 8.27 -29.99 -1.24
CA ASP A 120 9.67 -29.90 -1.60
C ASP A 120 10.15 -28.46 -1.88
N ARG A 121 9.23 -27.51 -2.10
CA ARG A 121 9.56 -26.18 -2.59
C ARG A 121 8.53 -25.11 -2.22
N LEU A 122 9.02 -23.88 -2.11
CA LEU A 122 8.25 -22.64 -2.00
C LEU A 122 8.37 -21.85 -3.31
N VAL A 123 7.25 -21.38 -3.86
CA VAL A 123 7.24 -20.53 -5.06
C VAL A 123 6.83 -19.12 -4.69
N VAL A 124 7.72 -18.17 -4.94
CA VAL A 124 7.50 -16.75 -4.68
C VAL A 124 7.61 -15.96 -5.97
N ARG A 125 6.72 -14.99 -6.17
CA ARG A 125 6.78 -14.04 -7.29
C ARG A 125 7.13 -12.67 -6.81
N GLU A 126 8.19 -12.12 -7.38
CA GLU A 126 8.66 -10.75 -7.19
C GLU A 126 8.43 -9.90 -8.42
N TYR A 127 8.52 -8.58 -8.23
CA TYR A 127 8.40 -7.61 -9.30
C TYR A 127 9.71 -6.84 -9.45
N VAL A 128 10.47 -7.17 -10.49
CA VAL A 128 11.78 -6.57 -10.75
C VAL A 128 11.66 -5.57 -11.89
N MET A 129 12.33 -4.42 -11.74
CA MET A 129 12.40 -3.39 -12.78
C MET A 129 13.52 -3.73 -13.77
N ASP A 130 13.16 -3.86 -15.05
CA ASP A 130 14.11 -4.10 -16.13
C ASP A 130 14.94 -2.83 -16.44
N TYR A 131 16.03 -2.95 -17.22
CA TYR A 131 16.88 -1.81 -17.60
C TYR A 131 16.13 -0.70 -18.36
N ARG A 132 14.97 -1.04 -18.93
CA ARG A 132 14.04 -0.12 -19.62
C ARG A 132 12.96 0.48 -18.71
N GLY A 133 13.06 0.24 -17.41
CA GLY A 133 12.11 0.69 -16.40
C GLY A 133 10.75 0.01 -16.39
N ARG A 134 10.62 -1.14 -17.07
CA ARG A 134 9.38 -1.94 -17.08
C ARG A 134 9.40 -2.91 -15.90
N ILE A 135 8.29 -2.99 -15.16
CA ILE A 135 8.15 -3.96 -14.07
C ILE A 135 7.77 -5.31 -14.69
N LYS A 136 8.58 -6.34 -14.43
CA LYS A 136 8.32 -7.72 -14.86
C LYS A 136 8.20 -8.65 -13.65
N PRO A 137 7.25 -9.60 -13.68
CA PRO A 137 7.19 -10.64 -12.66
C PRO A 137 8.38 -11.61 -12.83
N LYS A 138 9.01 -11.97 -11.72
CA LYS A 138 10.06 -12.99 -11.65
C LYS A 138 9.65 -14.04 -10.63
N ASP A 139 9.62 -15.30 -11.04
CA ASP A 139 9.29 -16.42 -10.16
C ASP A 139 10.58 -17.04 -9.62
N ILE A 140 10.68 -17.11 -8.30
CA ILE A 140 11.80 -17.68 -7.56
C ILE A 140 11.31 -18.93 -6.84
N ILE A 141 12.04 -20.02 -7.01
CA ILE A 141 11.73 -21.32 -6.40
C ILE A 141 12.77 -21.59 -5.33
N LEU A 142 12.36 -21.57 -4.06
CA LEU A 142 13.20 -21.99 -2.95
C LEU A 142 12.96 -23.48 -2.71
N LYS A 143 14.00 -24.30 -2.88
CA LYS A 143 13.95 -25.74 -2.61
C LYS A 143 14.27 -25.99 -1.14
N LEU A 144 13.65 -27.02 -0.57
CA LEU A 144 13.99 -27.50 0.76
C LEU A 144 15.42 -28.07 0.72
N ARG A 145 16.31 -27.51 1.52
CA ARG A 145 17.70 -27.96 1.59
C ARG A 145 17.70 -29.29 2.35
N LYS A 146 18.21 -30.35 1.71
CA LYS A 146 18.49 -31.61 2.40
C LYS A 146 19.88 -31.47 3.01
N GLU A 147 20.04 -31.83 4.28
CA GLU A 147 21.37 -32.03 4.83
C GLU A 147 21.96 -33.22 4.08
N GLU A 148 23.03 -32.98 3.30
CA GLU A 148 23.88 -34.05 2.81
C GLU A 148 24.77 -34.41 4.01
N GLU A 149 24.60 -35.63 4.52
CA GLU A 149 25.47 -36.25 5.54
C GLU A 149 26.91 -36.41 5.03
#